data_AF-A0A1E5CSE1-F1
#
_entry.id   AF-A0A1E5CSE1-F1
#
_cell.length_a   1.000
_cell.length_b   1.000
_cell.length_c   1.000
_cell.angle_alpha   90.00
_cell.angle_beta   90.00
_cell.angle_gamma   90.00
#
_symmetry.space_group_name_H-M   'P 1'
#
loop_
_entity.id
_entity.type
_entity.pdbx_description
1 polymer ?
#
loop_
_entity_poly.entity_id
_entity_poly.type
_entity_poly.pdbx_seq_one_letter_code
_entity_poly.pdbx_strand_id
1 'polypeptide(L)' 'MKSPQKGTSISVLLSPKHNAIMEQSKIHNKRTKRKEAQKRLEHHLEYFGVNWEVPKDRS' A
#
# COMPACT_ATOMS: atom_id res chain seq x y z
N MET A 1 8.34 -25.68 -14.24
CA MET A 1 9.31 -24.61 -13.91
C MET A 1 8.56 -23.51 -13.17
N LYS A 2 8.90 -23.19 -11.91
CA LYS A 2 8.32 -22.03 -11.22
C LYS A 2 8.94 -20.78 -11.83
N SER A 3 8.15 -19.98 -12.55
CA SER A 3 8.56 -18.65 -13.00
C SER A 3 9.02 -17.83 -11.79
N PRO A 4 10.14 -17.08 -11.85
CA PRO A 4 10.53 -16.20 -10.77
C PRO A 4 9.37 -15.24 -10.52
N GLN A 5 8.84 -15.23 -9.30
CA GLN A 5 7.85 -14.24 -8.87
C GLN A 5 8.52 -12.87 -8.94
N LYS A 6 8.39 -12.20 -10.10
CA LYS A 6 8.90 -10.84 -10.29
C LYS A 6 7.98 -9.90 -9.53
N GLY A 7 8.28 -9.68 -8.26
CA GLY A 7 7.69 -8.58 -7.51
C GLY A 7 8.11 -7.23 -8.10
N THR A 8 7.29 -6.21 -7.90
CA THR A 8 7.60 -4.82 -8.28
C THR A 8 7.89 -4.02 -7.02
N SER A 9 8.99 -3.27 -7.02
CA SER A 9 9.24 -2.24 -6.00
C SER A 9 8.70 -0.91 -6.50
N ILE A 10 7.95 -0.21 -5.65
CA ILE A 10 7.47 1.14 -5.93
C ILE A 10 8.02 2.10 -4.87
N SER A 11 8.22 3.37 -5.27
CA SER A 11 8.58 4.46 -4.38
C SER A 11 7.46 5.50 -4.40
N VAL A 12 6.99 5.94 -3.24
CA VAL A 12 5.88 6.88 -3.11
C VAL A 12 6.20 7.92 -2.03
N LEU A 13 5.85 9.17 -2.31
CA LEU A 13 5.91 10.25 -1.33
C LEU A 13 4.51 10.49 -0.75
N LEU A 14 4.37 10.31 0.56
CA LEU A 14 3.11 10.55 1.26
C LEU A 14 3.03 12.02 1.69
N SER A 15 1.81 12.56 1.67
CA SER A 15 1.54 13.85 2.31
C SER A 15 1.87 13.81 3.81
N PRO A 16 2.15 14.95 4.46
CA PRO A 16 2.51 14.98 5.88
C PRO A 16 1.49 14.27 6.79
N LYS A 17 0.19 14.45 6.51
CA LYS A 17 -0.90 13.78 7.23
C LYS A 17 -0.80 12.26 7.15
N HIS A 18 -0.68 11.70 5.94
CA HIS A 18 -0.61 10.25 5.75
C HIS A 18 0.71 9.66 6.26
N ASN A 19 1.80 10.44 6.17
CA ASN A 19 3.07 10.05 6.76
C ASN A 19 2.99 9.92 8.28
N ALA A 20 2.35 10.87 8.97
CA ALA A 20 2.15 10.81 10.42
C ALA A 20 1.35 9.57 10.86
N ILE A 21 0.28 9.23 10.12
CA ILE A 21 -0.50 8.01 10.36
C ILE A 21 0.38 6.77 10.19
N MET A 22 1.23 6.74 9.16
CA MET A 22 2.18 5.65 8.96
C MET A 22 3.12 5.55 10.18
N GLU A 23 3.76 6.65 10.58
CA GLU A 23 4.71 6.68 11.71
C GLU A 23 4.11 6.17 13.02
N GLN A 24 2.83 6.43 13.29
CA GLN A 24 2.14 5.84 14.43
C GLN A 24 1.88 4.34 14.24
N SER A 25 1.44 3.96 13.04
CA SER A 25 1.09 2.57 12.71
C SER A 25 2.28 1.63 12.78
N LYS A 26 3.48 2.06 12.35
CA LYS A 26 4.70 1.24 12.44
C LYS A 26 5.07 0.94 13.90
N ILE A 27 4.85 1.89 14.82
CA ILE A 27 5.13 1.73 16.25
C ILE A 27 4.13 0.75 16.85
N HIS A 28 2.84 0.97 16.61
CA HIS A 28 1.77 0.12 17.10
C HIS A 28 1.92 -1.34 16.64
N ASN A 29 2.18 -1.54 15.34
CA ASN A 29 2.30 -2.87 14.73
C ASN A 29 3.70 -3.49 14.88
N LYS A 30 4.65 -2.82 15.54
CA LYS A 30 6.04 -3.26 15.71
C LYS A 30 6.70 -3.64 14.37
N ARG A 31 6.50 -2.82 13.34
CA ARG A 31 7.02 -3.05 11.97
C ARG A 31 7.95 -1.92 11.55
N THR A 32 8.75 -2.17 10.52
CA THR A 32 9.44 -1.09 9.81
C THR A 32 8.45 -0.36 8.91
N LYS A 33 8.77 0.89 8.58
CA LYS A 33 7.94 1.71 7.68
C LYS A 33 7.66 1.04 6.33
N ARG A 34 8.68 0.40 5.74
CA ARG A 34 8.54 -0.36 4.49
C ARG A 34 7.56 -1.54 4.64
N LYS A 35 7.70 -2.33 5.72
CA LYS A 35 6.82 -3.50 5.95
C LYS A 35 5.38 -3.09 6.19
N GLU A 36 5.15 -2.00 6.92
CA GLU A 36 3.81 -1.49 7.16
C GLU A 36 3.16 -0.92 5.89
N ALA A 37 3.92 -0.17 5.09
CA ALA A 37 3.46 0.32 3.79
C ALA A 37 3.11 -0.84 2.85
N GLN A 38 3.98 -1.85 2.77
CA GLN A 38 3.72 -3.07 2.00
C GLN A 38 2.42 -3.75 2.45
N LYS A 39 2.25 -3.98 3.76
CA LYS A 39 1.05 -4.66 4.28
C LYS A 39 -0.23 -3.90 4.01
N ARG A 40 -0.20 -2.57 4.11
CA ARG A 40 -1.35 -1.72 3.79
C ARG A 40 -1.70 -1.74 2.31
N LEU A 41 -0.68 -1.73 1.44
CA LEU A 41 -0.87 -1.82 0.00
C LEU A 41 -1.42 -3.20 -0.41
N GLU A 42 -0.83 -4.28 0.09
CA GLU A 42 -1.32 -5.65 -0.13
C GLU A 42 -2.78 -5.78 0.29
N HIS A 43 -3.10 -5.36 1.53
CA HIS A 43 -4.47 -5.43 2.05
C HIS A 43 -5.45 -4.59 1.21
N HIS A 44 -5.04 -3.40 0.76
CA HIS A 44 -5.90 -2.56 -0.08
C HIS A 44 -6.15 -3.21 -1.45
N LEU A 45 -5.13 -3.77 -2.08
CA LEU A 45 -5.26 -4.47 -3.36
C LEU A 45 -6.10 -5.75 -3.24
N GLU A 46 -5.95 -6.50 -2.15
CA GLU A 46 -6.75 -7.70 -1.88
C GLU A 46 -8.24 -7.37 -1.67
N TYR A 47 -8.53 -6.30 -0.91
CA TYR A 47 -9.90 -5.96 -0.54
C TYR A 47 -10.66 -5.22 -1.65
N PHE A 48 -10.01 -4.29 -2.36
CA PHE A 48 -10.67 -3.44 -3.35
C PHE A 48 -10.39 -3.83 -4.80
N GLY A 49 -9.30 -4.56 -5.05
CA GLY A 49 -8.89 -4.94 -6.40
C GLY A 49 -8.80 -3.74 -7.33
N VAL A 50 -9.22 -3.94 -8.58
CA VAL A 50 -9.23 -2.90 -9.62
C VAL A 50 -10.35 -1.87 -9.45
N ASN A 51 -11.37 -2.16 -8.62
CA ASN A 51 -12.58 -1.36 -8.48
C ASN A 51 -12.51 -0.35 -7.33
N TRP A 52 -11.30 0.01 -6.89
CA TRP A 52 -11.10 0.86 -5.71
C TRP A 52 -11.49 2.33 -5.94
N GLU A 53 -11.42 2.81 -7.18
CA GLU A 53 -11.95 4.10 -7.61
C GLU A 53 -12.95 3.88 -8.75
N VAL A 54 -14.11 4.54 -8.67
CA VAL A 54 -15.01 4.65 -9.82
C VAL A 54 -14.33 5.60 -10.81
N PRO A 55 -14.03 5.16 -12.05
CA PRO A 55 -13.47 6.04 -13.06
C PRO A 55 -14.36 7.26 -13.23
N LYS A 56 -13.79 8.47 -13.13
CA LYS A 56 -14.54 9.73 -13.24
C LYS A 56 -15.21 9.90 -14.62
N ASP A 57 -14.80 9.13 -15.62
CA ASP A 57 -15.26 9.21 -17.01
C ASP A 57 -16.56 8.41 -17.29
N ARG A 58 -17.36 8.10 -16.28
CA ARG A 58 -18.69 7.48 -16.43
C ARG A 58 -19.83 8.34 -15.84
N SER A 59 -19.75 9.65 -15.98
CA SER A 59 -20.85 10.59 -15.69
C SER A 59 -21.44 11.16 -16.96
#